data_AF-J9EAM2-F1
#
_entry.id   AF-J9EAM2-F1
#
_cell.length_a   1.000
_cell.length_b   1.000
_cell.length_c   1.000
_cell.angle_alpha   90.00
_cell.angle_beta   90.00
_cell.angle_gamma   90.00
#
_symmetry.space_group_name_H-M   'P 1'
#
loop_
_entity.id
_entity.type
_entity.pdbx_description
1 polymer ?
#
loop_
_entity_poly.entity_id
_entity_poly.type
_entity_poly.pdbx_seq_one_letter_code
_entity_poly.pdbx_strand_id
1 'polypeptide(L)'
;MGTQFFLEMSNETGIHSSDIISTMLENKMLKYRDGNYLINKKKAFATPLRMFRRRVVHDAKLIWEPEFDVDDAFKKMGTYVD
;
A
#
# COMPACT_ATOMS: atom_id res chain seq x y z
N MET A 1 -2.77 -3.09 17.54
CA MET A 1 -3.26 -3.75 16.30
C MET A 1 -3.36 -2.77 15.12
N GLY A 2 -2.61 -1.66 15.09
CA GLY A 2 -2.66 -0.68 13.99
C GLY A 2 -1.59 -0.86 12.90
N THR A 3 -0.47 -1.53 13.20
CA THR A 3 0.66 -1.71 12.26
C THR A 3 0.46 -2.84 11.26
N GLN A 4 -0.24 -3.90 11.66
CA GLN A 4 -0.50 -5.09 10.83
C GLN A 4 -1.20 -4.73 9.51
N PHE A 5 -2.15 -3.80 9.57
CA PHE A 5 -2.92 -3.36 8.41
C PHE A 5 -2.06 -2.69 7.32
N PHE A 6 -1.11 -1.83 7.72
CA PHE A 6 -0.24 -1.15 6.76
C PHE A 6 0.79 -2.10 6.14
N LEU A 7 1.19 -3.13 6.87
CA LEU A 7 2.04 -4.20 6.34
C LEU A 7 1.30 -5.04 5.29
N GLU A 8 0.04 -5.40 5.55
CA GLU A 8 -0.81 -6.10 4.58
C GLU A 8 -1.00 -5.28 3.30
N MET A 9 -1.33 -3.99 3.42
CA MET A 9 -1.41 -3.10 2.25
C MET A 9 -0.09 -2.95 1.51
N SER A 10 1.03 -2.89 2.23
CA SER A 10 2.36 -2.80 1.63
C SER A 10 2.64 -4.03 0.77
N ASN A 11 2.30 -5.22 1.27
CA ASN A 11 2.43 -6.48 0.54
C ASN A 11 1.54 -6.54 -0.70
N GLU A 12 0.27 -6.13 -0.60
CA GLU A 12 -0.68 -6.19 -1.73
C GLU A 12 -0.35 -5.20 -2.85
N THR A 13 0.24 -4.06 -2.51
CA THR A 13 0.45 -2.96 -3.47
C THR A 13 1.89 -2.82 -3.94
N GLY A 14 2.85 -3.44 -3.24
CA GLY A 14 4.28 -3.21 -3.45
C GLY A 14 4.75 -1.80 -3.07
N ILE A 15 3.92 -1.01 -2.36
CA ILE A 15 4.26 0.33 -1.88
C ILE A 15 4.82 0.21 -0.46
N HIS A 16 5.89 0.95 -0.15
CA HIS A 16 6.45 0.93 1.19
C HIS A 16 5.46 1.46 2.24
N SER A 17 5.42 0.83 3.42
CA SER A 17 4.43 1.13 4.45
C SER A 17 4.45 2.60 4.93
N SER A 18 5.62 3.25 4.96
CA SER A 18 5.75 4.68 5.30
C SER A 18 5.01 5.57 4.29
N ASP A 19 5.08 5.22 3.01
CA ASP A 19 4.48 6.01 1.93
C ASP A 19 2.97 5.86 1.93
N ILE A 20 2.48 4.67 2.24
CA ILE A 20 1.06 4.41 2.47
C ILE A 20 0.55 5.29 3.63
N ILE A 21 1.23 5.26 4.77
CA ILE A 21 0.84 6.05 5.95
C ILE A 21 0.87 7.55 5.61
N SER A 22 1.94 8.02 5.00
CA SER A 22 2.13 9.44 4.63
C SER A 22 1.03 9.91 3.67
N THR A 23 0.79 9.13 2.60
CA THR A 23 -0.28 9.43 1.62
C THR A 23 -1.65 9.47 2.29
N MET A 24 -1.95 8.53 3.18
CA MET A 24 -3.25 8.52 3.88
C MET A 24 -3.39 9.66 4.89
N LEU A 25 -2.30 10.09 5.54
CA LEU A 25 -2.29 11.26 6.43
C LEU A 25 -2.55 12.55 5.65
N GLU A 26 -1.83 12.76 4.54
CA GLU A 26 -2.01 13.93 3.66
C GLU A 26 -3.45 14.06 3.16
N ASN A 27 -4.05 12.93 2.77
CA ASN A 27 -5.44 12.88 2.32
C ASN A 27 -6.47 12.88 3.47
N LYS A 28 -6.02 13.04 4.72
CA LYS A 28 -6.86 13.06 5.93
C LYS A 28 -7.74 11.81 6.05
N MET A 29 -7.22 10.67 5.58
CA MET A 29 -7.90 9.37 5.55
C MET A 29 -7.61 8.51 6.78
N LEU A 30 -6.72 8.95 7.68
CA LEU A 30 -6.50 8.28 8.97
C LEU A 30 -7.17 9.03 10.12
N LYS A 31 -7.51 8.28 11.17
CA LYS A 31 -7.89 8.78 12.50
C LYS A 31 -7.03 8.10 13.54
N TYR A 32 -6.46 8.87 14.46
CA TYR A 32 -5.75 8.33 15.59
C TYR A 32 -6.71 8.06 16.75
N ARG A 33 -6.72 6.84 17.29
CA ARG A 33 -7.55 6.43 18.43
C ARG A 33 -6.84 5.33 19.21
N ASP A 34 -6.81 5.44 20.54
CA ASP A 34 -6.28 4.42 21.45
C ASP A 34 -4.88 3.93 21.05
N GLY A 35 -3.99 4.86 20.69
CA GLY A 35 -2.61 4.52 20.29
C GLY A 35 -2.45 3.97 18.87
N ASN A 36 -3.52 3.89 18.07
CA ASN A 36 -3.51 3.25 16.75
C ASN A 36 -4.08 4.19 15.67
N TYR A 37 -3.56 4.07 14.45
CA TYR A 37 -4.18 4.68 13.27
C TYR A 37 -5.27 3.76 12.70
N LEU A 38 -6.43 4.34 12.42
CA LEU A 38 -7.59 3.69 11.84
C LEU A 38 -7.99 4.41 10.54
N ILE A 39 -8.44 3.67 9.53
CA ILE A 39 -8.96 4.28 8.31
C ILE A 39 -10.30 4.97 8.55
N ASN A 40 -10.39 6.23 8.12
CA ASN A 40 -11.63 6.95 7.95
C ASN A 40 -12.37 6.50 6.69
N LYS A 41 -13.15 5.42 6.81
CA LYS A 41 -13.91 4.81 5.70
C LYS A 41 -14.72 5.84 4.89
N LYS A 42 -15.40 6.77 5.56
CA LYS A 42 -16.23 7.78 4.88
C LYS A 42 -15.42 8.63 3.90
N LYS A 43 -14.19 9.01 4.26
CA LYS A 43 -13.31 9.77 3.36
C LYS A 43 -12.66 8.88 2.30
N ALA A 44 -12.18 7.70 2.69
CA ALA A 44 -11.58 6.75 1.74
C ALA A 44 -12.53 6.44 0.58
N PHE A 45 -13.81 6.14 0.85
CA PHE A 45 -14.80 5.82 -0.18
C PHE A 45 -15.38 7.04 -0.91
N ALA A 46 -15.37 8.23 -0.30
CA ALA A 46 -15.89 9.45 -0.94
C ALA A 46 -14.86 10.13 -1.84
N THR A 47 -13.59 9.72 -1.80
CA THR A 47 -12.55 10.36 -2.62
C THR A 47 -12.77 9.95 -4.08
N PRO A 48 -12.90 10.91 -5.03
CA PRO A 48 -13.27 10.57 -6.40
C PRO A 48 -12.17 9.74 -7.08
N LEU A 49 -12.48 8.50 -7.47
CA LEU A 49 -11.55 7.63 -8.21
C LEU A 49 -11.02 8.27 -9.50
N ARG A 50 -11.78 9.20 -10.09
CA ARG A 50 -11.35 10.02 -11.23
C ARG A 50 -10.07 10.83 -10.98
N MET A 51 -9.71 11.06 -9.71
CA MET A 51 -8.45 11.71 -9.32
C MET A 51 -7.26 10.75 -9.39
N PHE A 52 -7.49 9.43 -9.41
CA PHE A 52 -6.45 8.40 -9.24
C PHE A 52 -6.21 7.53 -10.49
N ARG A 53 -6.28 8.15 -11.68
CA ARG A 53 -5.98 7.62 -13.04
C ARG A 53 -7.12 6.92 -13.78
N ARG A 54 -7.07 7.02 -15.12
CA ARG A 54 -8.11 6.56 -16.08
C ARG A 54 -7.74 5.26 -16.83
N ARG A 55 -6.52 4.74 -16.65
CA ARG A 55 -6.03 3.48 -17.23
C ARG A 55 -5.39 2.65 -16.14
N VAL A 56 -5.67 1.35 -16.14
CA VAL A 56 -5.20 0.38 -15.14
C VAL A 56 -4.30 -0.63 -15.84
N VAL A 57 -3.23 -1.05 -15.15
CA VAL A 57 -2.34 -2.12 -15.62
C VAL A 57 -3.01 -3.46 -15.31
N HIS A 58 -3.05 -4.35 -16.29
CA HIS A 58 -3.53 -5.72 -16.10
C HIS A 58 -2.32 -6.61 -15.80
N ASP A 59 -2.19 -7.04 -14.55
CA ASP A 59 -1.18 -8.00 -14.08
C ASP A 59 -1.14 -9.28 -14.92
N ALA A 60 -2.31 -9.81 -15.31
CA ALA A 60 -2.43 -11.00 -16.15
C ALA A 60 -1.79 -10.87 -17.56
N LYS A 61 -1.40 -9.66 -17.97
CA LYS A 61 -0.71 -9.39 -19.24
C LYS A 61 0.79 -9.16 -19.08
N LEU A 62 1.31 -9.15 -17.86
CA LEU A 62 2.72 -8.98 -17.58
C LEU A 62 3.44 -10.31 -17.83
N ILE A 63 4.31 -10.35 -18.84
CA ILE A 63 5.21 -11.47 -19.11
C ILE A 63 6.60 -11.00 -18.75
N TRP A 64 6.99 -11.21 -17.50
CA TRP A 64 8.28 -10.80 -16.97
C TRP A 64 8.63 -11.63 -15.73
N GLU A 65 9.91 -11.96 -15.59
CA GLU A 65 10.48 -12.63 -14.42
C GLU A 65 11.70 -11.83 -13.92
N PRO A 66 11.97 -11.79 -12.61
CA PRO A 66 13.16 -11.13 -12.07
C PRO A 66 14.46 -11.80 -12.54
N GLU A 67 15.49 -10.99 -12.78
CA GLU A 67 16.82 -11.48 -13.22
C GLU A 67 17.65 -12.14 -12.10
N PHE A 68 17.18 -12.08 -10.85
CA PHE A 68 17.88 -12.60 -9.68
C PHE A 68 17.06 -13.70 -9.01
N ASP A 69 17.76 -14.62 -8.32
CA ASP A 69 17.10 -15.66 -7.53
C ASP A 69 16.23 -15.03 -6.43
N VAL A 70 14.93 -15.27 -6.58
CA VAL A 70 13.94 -14.93 -5.58
C VAL A 70 13.81 -16.14 -4.67
N ASP A 71 14.81 -16.35 -3.79
CA ASP A 71 14.81 -17.46 -2.81
C ASP A 71 13.52 -17.50 -1.98
N ASP A 72 12.91 -16.33 -1.78
CA ASP A 72 11.61 -16.16 -1.15
C ASP A 72 11.01 -14.81 -1.56
N ALA A 73 9.91 -14.83 -2.33
CA ALA A 73 9.21 -13.60 -2.74
C ALA A 73 8.77 -12.76 -1.52
N PHE A 74 8.59 -13.41 -0.36
CA PHE A 74 8.19 -12.79 0.88
C PHE A 74 9.34 -12.13 1.65
N LYS A 75 10.62 -12.48 1.38
CA LYS A 75 11.75 -11.89 2.09
C LYS A 75 12.15 -10.50 1.58
N LYS A 76 12.00 -10.21 0.29
CA LYS A 76 12.55 -8.97 -0.32
C LYS A 76 11.58 -7.80 -0.45
N MET A 77 10.26 -8.06 -0.48
CA MET A 77 9.25 -6.97 -0.61
C MET A 77 9.19 -6.04 0.62
N GLY A 78 9.83 -6.40 1.74
CA GLY A 78 9.91 -5.59 2.97
C GLY A 78 11.34 -5.19 3.38
N THR A 79 12.36 -5.48 2.56
CA THR A 79 13.77 -5.23 2.89
C THR A 79 14.48 -4.39 1.84
N TYR A 80 13.79 -3.41 1.25
CA TYR A 80 14.49 -2.29 0.63
C TYR A 80 15.13 -1.51 1.78
N VAL A 81 16.36 -1.87 2.12
CA VAL A 81 17.20 -1.12 3.04
C VAL A 81 17.61 0.15 2.28
N ASP A 82 17.32 1.32 2.86
CA ASP A 82 17.83 2.61 2.40
C ASP A 82 19.37 2.61 2.30
#